data_AF-A0A9D3RXY2-F1
#
_entry.id   AF-A0A9D3RXY2-F1
#
_cell.length_a   1.000
_cell.length_b   1.000
_cell.length_c   1.000
_cell.angle_alpha   90.00
_cell.angle_beta   90.00
_cell.angle_gamma   90.00
#
_symmetry.space_group_name_H-M   'P 1'
#
loop_
_entity.id
_entity.type
_entity.pdbx_description
1 polymer ?
#
loop_
_entity_poly.entity_id
_entity_poly.type
_entity_poly.pdbx_seq_one_letter_code
_entity_poly.pdbx_strand_id
1 'polypeptide(L)'
;MARPSVGVLAGRTAWEKKRRPNHLRADARWLALCDGKPPRAGFQDNRRPPVWEVSAAALRGAPSERVCSLAQPRLPVQGWQPGRPLLAKEDQAPSLLLGDARPSLSGLRTRTPSTRIHHLAVPKLTHPQYLQGRPVSWPVLGPAREAVASDRVRVLAQPKLRQVQEKGYDPFTVRPAACRASATPRILELSEPLPRKRWQK
;
A
#
# COMPACT_ATOMS: atom_id res chain seq x y z
N MET A 1 -62.04 3.59 -49.16
CA MET A 1 -61.50 2.20 -49.16
C MET A 1 -59.99 2.29 -49.23
N ALA A 2 -59.32 2.10 -48.10
CA ALA A 2 -57.88 2.31 -47.96
C ALA A 2 -57.20 0.99 -47.56
N ARG A 3 -56.06 0.71 -48.21
CA ARG A 3 -55.27 -0.52 -48.11
C ARG A 3 -54.82 -0.80 -46.68
N PRO A 4 -54.86 -2.05 -46.18
CA PRO A 4 -54.01 -2.44 -45.07
C PRO A 4 -52.60 -2.79 -45.58
N SER A 5 -51.65 -2.25 -44.83
CA SER A 5 -50.20 -2.33 -44.98
C SER A 5 -49.68 -3.77 -44.86
N VAL A 6 -48.64 -4.07 -45.62
CA VAL A 6 -47.83 -5.29 -45.53
C VAL A 6 -47.16 -5.31 -44.16
N GLY A 7 -47.58 -6.23 -43.28
CA GLY A 7 -46.93 -6.52 -42.00
C GLY A 7 -46.03 -7.73 -42.15
N VAL A 8 -44.73 -7.50 -42.26
CA VAL A 8 -43.69 -8.54 -42.29
C VAL A 8 -43.72 -9.31 -40.97
N LEU A 9 -43.96 -10.62 -41.06
CA LEU A 9 -43.78 -11.58 -39.99
C LEU A 9 -42.27 -11.73 -39.68
N ALA A 10 -41.76 -10.92 -38.75
CA ALA A 10 -40.47 -11.18 -38.13
C ALA A 10 -40.70 -12.00 -36.85
N GLY A 11 -40.26 -13.25 -36.89
CA GLY A 11 -40.35 -14.19 -35.79
C GLY A 11 -39.76 -13.63 -34.50
N ARG A 12 -40.52 -13.77 -33.42
CA ARG A 12 -40.08 -13.48 -32.05
C ARG A 12 -38.97 -14.45 -31.69
N THR A 13 -37.72 -13.99 -31.72
CA THR A 13 -36.62 -14.71 -31.08
C THR A 13 -36.78 -14.53 -29.57
N ALA A 14 -37.17 -15.63 -28.93
CA ALA A 14 -37.27 -15.75 -27.48
C ALA A 14 -35.88 -15.67 -26.83
N TRP A 15 -35.39 -14.45 -26.59
CA TRP A 15 -34.27 -14.18 -25.69
C TRP A 15 -34.58 -13.00 -24.76
N GLU A 16 -35.83 -12.89 -24.33
CA GLU A 16 -36.20 -12.06 -23.19
C GLU A 16 -35.79 -12.81 -21.91
N LYS A 17 -34.49 -12.86 -21.65
CA LYS A 17 -33.95 -13.30 -20.36
C LYS A 17 -34.52 -12.33 -19.34
N LYS A 18 -35.58 -12.73 -18.63
CA LYS A 18 -36.10 -12.03 -17.44
C LYS A 18 -34.87 -11.61 -16.62
N ARG A 19 -34.49 -10.34 -16.71
CA ARG A 19 -33.53 -9.75 -15.79
C ARG A 19 -34.25 -9.79 -14.45
N ARG A 20 -34.07 -10.88 -13.72
CA ARG A 20 -34.47 -10.93 -12.31
C ARG A 20 -33.76 -9.72 -11.69
N PRO A 21 -34.47 -8.81 -11.01
CA PRO A 21 -33.80 -7.72 -10.32
C PRO A 21 -32.80 -8.38 -9.39
N ASN A 22 -31.50 -8.11 -9.55
CA ASN A 22 -30.48 -8.70 -8.71
C ASN A 22 -30.91 -8.48 -7.25
N HIS A 23 -31.32 -9.54 -6.57
CA HIS A 23 -31.80 -9.48 -5.17
C HIS A 23 -30.63 -9.24 -4.20
N LEU A 24 -29.44 -8.95 -4.73
CA LEU A 24 -28.26 -8.47 -4.01
C LEU A 24 -28.53 -7.04 -3.50
N ARG A 25 -29.64 -6.84 -2.80
CA ARG A 25 -29.82 -5.66 -1.97
C ARG A 25 -28.93 -5.93 -0.76
N ALA A 26 -27.75 -5.32 -0.76
CA ALA A 26 -26.90 -5.32 0.41
C ALA A 26 -27.75 -4.90 1.63
N ASP A 27 -27.69 -5.68 2.71
CA ASP A 27 -28.44 -5.35 3.92
C ASP A 27 -28.05 -3.94 4.37
N ALA A 28 -28.98 -3.22 5.03
CA ALA A 28 -28.71 -1.86 5.51
C ALA A 28 -27.41 -1.78 6.34
N ARG A 29 -27.09 -2.86 7.05
CA ARG A 29 -25.82 -3.03 7.79
C ARG A 29 -24.60 -3.19 6.88
N TRP A 30 -24.71 -3.96 5.79
CA TRP A 30 -23.63 -4.11 4.83
C TRP A 30 -23.33 -2.80 4.11
N LEU A 31 -24.36 -2.04 3.74
CA LEU A 31 -24.21 -0.68 3.21
C LEU A 31 -23.51 0.24 4.21
N ALA A 32 -23.93 0.21 5.48
CA ALA A 32 -23.31 0.99 6.55
C ALA A 32 -21.84 0.62 6.87
N LEU A 33 -21.39 -0.59 6.51
CA LEU A 33 -19.98 -1.00 6.63
C LEU A 33 -19.15 -0.59 5.42
N CYS A 34 -19.78 -0.47 4.25
CA CYS A 34 -19.16 0.12 3.06
C CYS A 34 -19.00 1.63 3.20
N ASP A 35 -19.84 2.26 4.01
CA ASP A 35 -19.68 3.66 4.38
C ASP A 35 -18.42 3.86 5.21
N GLY A 36 -17.61 4.86 4.82
CA GLY A 36 -16.45 5.27 5.59
C GLY A 36 -16.86 5.68 7.00
N LYS A 37 -16.05 5.31 8.00
CA LYS A 37 -16.32 5.69 9.39
C LYS A 37 -16.44 7.22 9.49
N PRO A 38 -17.56 7.75 10.02
CA PRO A 38 -17.75 9.19 10.07
C PRO A 38 -16.63 9.83 10.89
N PRO A 39 -16.15 11.01 10.47
CA PRO A 39 -15.17 11.75 11.24
C PRO A 39 -15.72 12.01 12.65
N ARG A 40 -14.84 11.97 13.65
CA ARG A 40 -15.25 12.20 15.04
C ARG A 40 -15.88 13.59 15.17
N ALA A 41 -16.89 13.73 16.03
CA ALA A 41 -17.45 15.04 16.36
C ALA A 41 -16.32 15.99 16.82
N GLY A 42 -16.14 17.12 16.13
CA GLY A 42 -15.02 18.05 16.35
C GLY A 42 -13.78 17.83 15.48
N PHE A 43 -13.77 16.87 14.55
CA PHE A 43 -12.73 16.76 13.53
C PHE A 43 -12.83 17.95 12.58
N GLN A 44 -11.88 18.87 12.69
CA GLN A 44 -11.70 19.93 11.70
C GLN A 44 -10.81 19.36 10.59
N ASP A 45 -11.34 19.27 9.37
CA ASP A 45 -10.62 18.81 8.18
C ASP A 45 -9.64 19.90 7.67
N ASN A 46 -8.80 20.39 8.58
CA ASN A 46 -7.81 21.44 8.32
C ASN A 46 -6.49 20.84 7.81
N ARG A 47 -6.42 19.52 7.68
CA ARG A 47 -5.33 18.80 7.04
C ARG A 47 -5.84 18.25 5.74
N ARG A 48 -5.99 19.12 4.73
CA ARG A 48 -5.98 18.61 3.36
C ARG A 48 -4.70 17.78 3.24
N PRO A 49 -4.77 16.47 2.93
CA PRO A 49 -3.56 15.77 2.53
C PRO A 49 -2.93 16.61 1.42
N PRO A 50 -1.60 16.73 1.34
CA PRO A 50 -0.99 17.39 0.19
C PRO A 50 -1.41 16.56 -1.03
N VAL A 51 -2.45 17.02 -1.73
CA VAL A 51 -2.86 16.48 -3.02
C VAL A 51 -1.79 17.01 -3.96
N TRP A 52 -0.71 16.26 -4.05
CA TRP A 52 0.32 16.51 -5.04
C TRP A 52 -0.35 16.33 -6.40
N GLU A 53 -0.46 17.41 -7.17
CA GLU A 53 -0.92 17.33 -8.55
C GLU A 53 0.05 16.43 -9.31
N VAL A 54 -0.43 15.25 -9.68
CA VAL A 54 0.35 14.28 -10.45
C VAL A 54 0.34 14.72 -11.90
N SER A 55 1.52 14.81 -12.52
CA SER A 55 1.61 15.19 -13.93
C SER A 55 0.85 14.21 -14.83
N ALA A 56 0.30 14.71 -15.95
CA ALA A 56 -0.41 13.87 -16.90
C ALA A 56 0.50 12.77 -17.53
N ALA A 57 1.82 13.00 -17.56
CA ALA A 57 2.80 12.01 -17.99
C ALA A 57 2.92 10.84 -17.01
N ALA A 58 2.91 11.11 -15.70
CA ALA A 58 2.96 10.08 -14.66
C ALA A 58 1.69 9.20 -14.66
N LEU A 59 0.52 9.78 -14.94
CA LEU A 59 -0.73 9.02 -15.10
C LEU A 59 -0.75 8.12 -16.34
N ARG A 60 0.02 8.47 -17.38
CA ARG A 60 0.15 7.68 -18.62
C ARG A 60 1.34 6.71 -18.60
N GLY A 61 2.15 6.71 -17.54
CA GLY A 61 3.32 5.85 -17.43
C GLY A 61 2.91 4.38 -17.38
N ALA A 62 3.35 3.60 -18.36
CA ALA A 62 3.22 2.14 -18.32
C ALA A 62 4.49 1.51 -17.72
N PRO A 63 4.37 0.49 -16.87
CA PRO A 63 5.53 -0.25 -16.37
C PRO A 63 6.27 -0.93 -17.53
N SER A 64 7.60 -1.03 -17.41
CA SER A 64 8.41 -1.75 -18.40
C SER A 64 8.13 -3.26 -18.33
N GLU A 65 8.41 -3.97 -19.42
CA GLU A 65 8.22 -5.42 -19.51
C GLU A 65 8.95 -6.15 -18.37
N ARG A 66 10.17 -5.73 -18.05
CA ARG A 66 10.93 -6.24 -16.90
C ARG A 66 10.19 -6.07 -15.57
N VAL A 67 9.59 -4.91 -15.32
CA VAL A 67 8.81 -4.66 -14.10
C VAL A 67 7.58 -5.55 -14.08
N CYS A 68 6.90 -5.73 -15.21
CA CYS A 68 5.78 -6.66 -15.35
C CYS A 68 6.21 -8.12 -15.06
N SER A 69 7.37 -8.56 -15.56
CA SER A 69 7.91 -9.90 -15.27
C SER A 69 8.26 -10.09 -13.79
N LEU A 70 8.85 -9.07 -13.16
CA LEU A 70 9.21 -9.11 -11.73
C LEU A 70 7.99 -9.08 -10.81
N ALA A 71 6.89 -8.46 -11.26
CA ALA A 71 5.63 -8.41 -10.52
C ALA A 71 4.85 -9.73 -10.55
N GLN A 72 5.22 -10.67 -11.42
CA GLN A 72 4.61 -12.00 -11.42
C GLN A 72 4.98 -12.74 -10.12
N PRO A 73 4.02 -13.40 -9.44
CA PRO A 73 4.30 -14.17 -8.25
C PRO A 73 5.30 -15.28 -8.58
N ARG A 74 6.28 -15.50 -7.70
CA ARG A 74 7.21 -16.61 -7.85
C ARG A 74 6.44 -17.94 -7.78
N LEU A 75 6.87 -18.91 -8.59
CA LEU A 75 6.34 -20.25 -8.50
C LEU A 75 6.55 -20.80 -7.07
N PRO A 76 5.58 -21.56 -6.53
CA PRO A 76 5.76 -22.23 -5.25
C PRO A 76 7.00 -23.12 -5.30
N VAL A 77 7.77 -23.15 -4.21
CA VAL A 77 8.91 -24.07 -4.09
C VAL A 77 8.43 -25.52 -4.24
N GLN A 78 9.29 -26.40 -4.76
CA GLN A 78 8.98 -27.83 -4.86
C GLN A 78 8.59 -28.36 -3.46
N GLY A 79 7.38 -28.90 -3.34
CA GLY A 79 6.80 -29.34 -2.07
C GLY A 79 5.92 -28.31 -1.34
N TRP A 80 5.71 -27.11 -1.90
CA TRP A 80 4.69 -26.20 -1.39
C TRP A 80 3.30 -26.82 -1.56
N GLN A 81 2.61 -27.03 -0.46
CA GLN A 81 1.19 -27.38 -0.46
C GLN A 81 0.39 -26.20 0.09
N PRO A 82 -0.77 -25.87 -0.52
CA PRO A 82 -1.69 -24.91 0.09
C PRO A 82 -2.04 -25.41 1.49
N GLY A 83 -2.12 -24.48 2.45
CA GLY A 83 -2.39 -24.83 3.86
C GLY A 83 -3.56 -25.80 3.97
N ARG A 84 -3.37 -26.85 4.79
CA ARG A 84 -4.32 -27.94 5.03
C ARG A 84 -5.75 -27.38 5.04
N PRO A 85 -6.62 -27.74 4.07
CA PRO A 85 -8.01 -27.33 4.16
C PRO A 85 -8.54 -27.87 5.49
N LEU A 86 -9.01 -26.95 6.35
CA LEU A 86 -9.59 -27.30 7.65
C LEU A 86 -10.65 -28.37 7.40
N LEU A 87 -10.41 -29.58 7.92
CA LEU A 87 -11.24 -30.77 7.76
C LEU A 87 -12.72 -30.38 7.76
N ALA A 88 -13.36 -30.47 6.58
CA ALA A 88 -14.79 -30.69 6.54
C ALA A 88 -15.01 -32.01 7.28
N LYS A 89 -15.86 -31.98 8.30
CA LYS A 89 -16.17 -33.10 9.19
C LYS A 89 -16.38 -34.36 8.34
N GLU A 90 -15.48 -35.32 8.50
CA GLU A 90 -15.53 -36.63 7.88
C GLU A 90 -16.76 -37.35 8.42
N ASP A 91 -17.70 -37.68 7.53
CA ASP A 91 -18.53 -38.87 7.67
C ASP A 91 -18.76 -39.40 6.24
N GLN A 92 -18.07 -40.51 5.93
CA GLN A 92 -18.14 -41.37 4.74
C GLN A 92 -17.36 -40.93 3.47
N ALA A 93 -16.24 -41.61 3.25
CA ALA A 93 -15.47 -41.71 1.99
C ALA A 93 -16.07 -42.84 1.10
N PRO A 94 -15.69 -43.07 -0.19
CA PRO A 94 -14.33 -42.87 -0.71
C PRO A 94 -14.14 -42.42 -2.19
N SER A 95 -12.93 -41.89 -2.42
CA SER A 95 -12.02 -42.14 -3.55
C SER A 95 -12.27 -41.63 -4.98
N LEU A 96 -11.26 -40.87 -5.42
CA LEU A 96 -10.58 -40.81 -6.74
C LEU A 96 -10.91 -39.66 -7.73
N LEU A 97 -9.78 -39.13 -8.24
CA LEU A 97 -9.51 -38.41 -9.49
C LEU A 97 -9.57 -36.88 -9.51
N LEU A 98 -8.36 -36.31 -9.61
CA LEU A 98 -7.89 -35.33 -10.60
C LEU A 98 -8.95 -34.42 -11.23
N GLY A 99 -8.82 -33.12 -10.99
CA GLY A 99 -9.54 -32.14 -11.80
C GLY A 99 -9.39 -30.72 -11.26
N ASP A 100 -8.67 -29.91 -12.02
CA ASP A 100 -8.55 -28.47 -11.87
C ASP A 100 -9.93 -27.82 -11.74
N ALA A 101 -10.25 -27.31 -10.55
CA ALA A 101 -11.38 -26.44 -10.35
C ALA A 101 -10.89 -25.17 -9.65
N ARG A 102 -10.71 -24.10 -10.44
CA ARG A 102 -10.80 -22.73 -9.92
C ARG A 102 -12.05 -22.68 -9.05
N PRO A 103 -11.99 -22.29 -7.76
CA PRO A 103 -13.20 -22.16 -6.97
C PRO A 103 -14.00 -21.02 -7.58
N SER A 104 -15.01 -21.36 -8.38
CA SER A 104 -16.00 -20.41 -8.83
C SER A 104 -16.67 -19.82 -7.60
N LEU A 105 -16.80 -18.49 -7.56
CA LEU A 105 -17.42 -17.75 -6.46
C LEU A 105 -18.90 -18.13 -6.22
N SER A 106 -19.45 -19.02 -7.06
CA SER A 106 -20.78 -19.64 -6.97
C SER A 106 -21.02 -20.44 -5.70
N GLY A 107 -19.95 -20.82 -4.98
CA GLY A 107 -20.03 -21.61 -3.73
C GLY A 107 -19.99 -20.80 -2.44
N LEU A 108 -20.05 -19.46 -2.51
CA LEU A 108 -20.15 -18.62 -1.31
C LEU A 108 -21.54 -18.78 -0.71
N ARG A 109 -21.75 -19.90 -0.01
CA ARG A 109 -22.81 -20.04 0.98
C ARG A 109 -22.75 -18.79 1.85
N THR A 110 -23.81 -17.99 1.83
CA THR A 110 -24.03 -16.88 2.76
C THR A 110 -24.13 -17.48 4.15
N ARG A 111 -22.97 -17.73 4.74
CA ARG A 111 -22.85 -18.39 6.02
C ARG A 111 -23.28 -17.35 7.04
N THR A 112 -24.49 -17.49 7.55
CA THR A 112 -24.99 -16.64 8.63
C THR A 112 -23.99 -16.75 9.79
N PRO A 113 -23.38 -15.65 10.21
CA PRO A 113 -22.39 -15.70 11.27
C PRO A 113 -23.06 -16.24 12.54
N SER A 114 -22.33 -17.07 13.29
CA SER A 114 -22.86 -17.62 14.54
C SER A 114 -23.18 -16.49 15.53
N THR A 115 -24.05 -16.76 16.48
CA THR A 115 -24.39 -15.83 17.58
C THR A 115 -23.13 -15.30 18.27
N ARG A 116 -22.13 -16.17 18.49
CA ARG A 116 -20.81 -15.79 19.03
C ARG A 116 -20.10 -14.74 18.18
N ILE A 117 -20.12 -14.86 16.85
CA ILE A 117 -19.50 -13.88 15.95
C ILE A 117 -20.21 -12.53 16.06
N HIS A 118 -21.55 -12.54 16.16
CA HIS A 118 -22.32 -11.31 16.42
C HIS A 118 -21.93 -10.65 17.74
N HIS A 119 -21.77 -11.43 18.83
CA HIS A 119 -21.32 -10.90 20.13
C HIS A 119 -19.90 -10.33 20.07
N LEU A 120 -18.97 -11.00 19.39
CA LEU A 120 -17.59 -10.53 19.25
C LEU A 120 -17.48 -9.28 18.37
N ALA A 121 -18.42 -9.09 17.43
CA ALA A 121 -18.48 -7.91 16.58
C ALA A 121 -19.06 -6.67 17.30
N VAL A 122 -19.63 -6.83 18.51
CA VAL A 122 -20.05 -5.69 19.33
C VAL A 122 -18.80 -5.01 19.89
N PRO A 123 -18.58 -3.71 19.62
CA PRO A 123 -17.43 -3.01 20.19
C PRO A 123 -17.54 -2.97 21.71
N LYS A 124 -16.40 -3.12 22.39
CA LYS A 124 -16.35 -3.00 23.84
C LYS A 124 -16.79 -1.60 24.27
N LEU A 125 -17.61 -1.53 25.33
CA LEU A 125 -17.96 -0.27 25.97
C LEU A 125 -16.70 0.35 26.56
N THR A 126 -16.58 1.67 26.43
CA THR A 126 -15.52 2.43 27.12
C THR A 126 -15.77 2.40 28.63
N HIS A 127 -14.70 2.36 29.42
CA HIS A 127 -14.81 2.34 30.88
C HIS A 127 -15.48 3.65 31.37
N PRO A 128 -16.30 3.64 32.43
CA PRO A 128 -16.96 4.86 32.95
C PRO A 128 -15.99 6.01 33.29
N GLN A 129 -14.75 5.67 33.66
CA GLN A 129 -13.68 6.64 33.94
C GLN A 129 -12.77 6.92 32.73
N TYR A 130 -13.16 6.46 31.53
CA TYR A 130 -12.38 6.73 30.32
C TYR A 130 -12.44 8.23 30.00
N LEU A 131 -11.35 8.92 30.32
CA LEU A 131 -11.13 10.28 29.88
C LEU A 131 -10.58 10.25 28.44
N GLN A 132 -11.16 11.06 27.56
CA GLN A 132 -10.63 11.22 26.21
C GLN A 132 -9.17 11.69 26.29
N GLY A 133 -8.35 11.28 25.32
CA GLY A 133 -6.96 11.75 25.23
C GLY A 133 -6.90 13.28 25.27
N ARG A 134 -5.96 13.83 26.05
CA ARG A 134 -5.79 15.29 26.16
C ARG A 134 -5.70 15.91 24.77
N PRO A 135 -6.34 17.07 24.52
CA PRO A 135 -6.18 17.76 23.24
C PRO A 135 -4.69 18.01 23.00
N VAL A 136 -4.22 17.75 21.77
CA VAL A 136 -2.81 17.94 21.36
C VAL A 136 -2.38 19.40 21.50
N SER A 137 -3.33 20.34 21.55
CA SER A 137 -3.08 21.76 21.77
C SER A 137 -3.10 22.09 23.27
N TRP A 138 -1.92 22.22 23.86
CA TRP A 138 -1.76 22.85 25.17
C TRP A 138 -1.88 24.36 24.98
N PRO A 139 -2.80 25.06 25.68
CA PRO A 139 -2.83 26.51 25.63
C PRO A 139 -1.54 27.05 26.23
N VAL A 140 -0.73 27.71 25.40
CA VAL A 140 0.47 28.43 25.88
C VAL A 140 -0.01 29.54 26.82
N LEU A 141 0.47 29.53 28.06
CA LEU A 141 0.18 30.52 29.08
C LEU A 141 0.55 31.93 28.58
N GLY A 142 -0.22 32.95 28.95
CA GLY A 142 0.08 34.37 28.64
C GLY A 142 1.55 34.76 28.84
N PRO A 143 2.17 34.52 30.01
CA PRO A 143 3.57 34.88 30.25
C PRO A 143 4.55 34.14 29.32
N ALA A 144 4.22 32.94 28.84
CA ALA A 144 5.08 32.23 27.90
C ALA A 144 4.96 32.79 26.47
N ARG A 145 3.84 33.43 26.11
CA ARG A 145 3.67 34.14 24.82
C ARG A 145 4.36 35.49 24.82
N GLU A 146 4.36 36.16 25.97
CA GLU A 146 4.94 37.49 26.16
C GLU A 146 6.42 37.45 26.58
N ALA A 147 6.96 36.26 26.82
CA ALA A 147 8.36 36.09 27.21
C ALA A 147 9.30 36.63 26.13
N VAL A 148 10.08 37.65 26.50
CA VAL A 148 11.11 38.24 25.64
C VAL A 148 12.42 37.49 25.84
N ALA A 149 13.04 37.06 24.74
CA ALA A 149 14.35 36.41 24.79
C ALA A 149 15.42 37.33 25.41
N SER A 150 16.27 36.78 26.27
CA SER A 150 17.39 37.51 26.86
C SER A 150 18.44 37.88 25.80
N ASP A 151 19.25 38.90 26.09
CA ASP A 151 20.26 39.38 25.13
C ASP A 151 21.27 38.28 24.74
N ARG A 152 21.63 37.42 25.68
CA ARG A 152 22.48 36.24 25.39
C ARG A 152 21.81 35.29 24.39
N VAL A 153 20.51 35.02 24.53
CA VAL A 153 19.76 34.17 23.58
C VAL A 153 19.71 34.82 22.20
N ARG A 154 19.52 36.14 22.14
CA ARG A 154 19.56 36.89 20.86
C ARG A 154 20.92 36.78 20.16
N VAL A 155 22.03 36.91 20.91
CA VAL A 155 23.39 36.75 20.36
C VAL A 155 23.61 35.33 19.86
N LEU A 156 23.22 34.31 20.63
CA LEU A 156 23.37 32.90 20.22
C LEU A 156 22.48 32.52 19.04
N ALA A 157 21.33 33.18 18.88
CA ALA A 157 20.42 32.96 17.75
C ALA A 157 20.98 33.54 16.44
N GLN A 158 21.98 34.43 16.48
CA GLN A 158 22.62 34.92 15.25
C GLN A 158 23.43 33.78 14.60
N PRO A 159 23.22 33.51 13.30
CA PRO A 159 23.97 32.46 12.61
C PRO A 159 25.45 32.82 12.56
N LYS A 160 26.31 31.84 12.84
CA LYS A 160 27.76 32.03 12.71
C LYS A 160 28.12 32.18 11.23
N LEU A 161 28.43 33.40 10.81
CA LEU A 161 28.96 33.68 9.48
C LEU A 161 30.32 32.99 9.33
N ARG A 162 30.37 31.91 8.54
CA ARG A 162 31.63 31.30 8.11
C ARG A 162 32.12 32.09 6.92
N GLN A 163 33.27 32.74 7.04
CA GLN A 163 33.96 33.23 5.86
C GLN A 163 34.37 32.00 5.05
N VAL A 164 33.87 31.89 3.81
CA VAL A 164 34.32 30.87 2.86
C VAL A 164 35.76 31.25 2.48
N GLN A 165 36.72 30.82 3.30
CA GLN A 165 38.13 31.09 3.06
C GLN A 165 38.72 30.23 1.93
N GLU A 166 37.95 29.33 1.33
CA GLU A 166 38.39 28.56 0.17
C GLU A 166 37.81 29.16 -1.11
N LYS A 167 38.34 30.32 -1.52
CA LYS A 167 38.28 30.70 -2.93
C LYS A 167 39.07 29.65 -3.71
N GLY A 168 38.39 28.70 -4.35
CA GLY A 168 39.00 27.70 -5.23
C GLY A 168 38.96 26.25 -4.74
N TYR A 169 38.08 25.88 -3.80
CA TYR A 169 37.81 24.47 -3.54
C TYR A 169 37.10 23.84 -4.73
N ASP A 170 37.86 23.14 -5.57
CA ASP A 170 37.33 22.24 -6.57
C ASP A 170 37.28 20.82 -5.97
N PRO A 171 36.08 20.22 -5.79
CA PRO A 171 35.93 18.89 -5.22
C PRO A 171 36.60 17.78 -6.05
N PHE A 172 36.98 18.05 -7.29
CA PHE A 172 37.65 17.10 -8.18
C PHE A 172 39.18 17.30 -8.24
N THR A 173 39.72 18.33 -7.59
CA THR A 173 41.16 18.57 -7.57
C THR A 173 41.85 17.57 -6.64
N VAL A 174 42.63 16.66 -7.24
CA VAL A 174 43.47 15.71 -6.51
C VAL A 174 44.75 16.39 -6.04
N ARG A 175 45.14 16.17 -4.77
CA ARG A 175 46.39 16.73 -4.23
C ARG A 175 47.61 16.14 -4.94
N PRO A 176 48.64 16.92 -5.30
CA PRO A 176 49.86 16.41 -5.95
C PRO A 176 50.56 15.27 -5.18
N ALA A 177 50.46 15.27 -3.84
CA ALA A 177 50.98 14.18 -3.01
C ALA A 177 50.27 12.84 -3.26
N ALA A 178 48.95 12.87 -3.50
CA ALA A 178 48.18 11.67 -3.83
C ALA A 178 48.52 11.15 -5.23
N CYS A 179 48.73 12.04 -6.21
CA CYS A 179 49.18 11.64 -7.56
C CYS A 179 50.57 10.98 -7.56
N ARG A 180 51.44 11.37 -6.62
CA ARG A 180 52.79 10.80 -6.46
C ARG A 180 52.85 9.59 -5.53
N ALA A 181 51.75 9.25 -4.87
CA ALA A 181 51.72 8.10 -3.98
C ALA A 181 51.82 6.81 -4.80
N SER A 182 52.75 5.93 -4.41
CA SER A 182 52.89 4.60 -5.00
C SER A 182 52.44 3.54 -4.00
N ALA A 183 51.89 2.44 -4.51
CA ALA A 183 51.46 1.32 -3.67
C ALA A 183 52.66 0.63 -3.00
N THR A 184 52.48 0.17 -1.76
CA THR A 184 53.50 -0.62 -1.07
C THR A 184 53.63 -2.02 -1.71
N PRO A 185 54.79 -2.70 -1.59
CA PRO A 185 54.98 -4.03 -2.18
C PRO A 185 53.90 -5.02 -1.73
N ARG A 186 53.49 -4.96 -0.46
CA ARG A 186 52.42 -5.81 0.07
C ARG A 186 51.06 -5.56 -0.58
N ILE A 187 50.72 -4.31 -0.91
CA ILE A 187 49.47 -3.97 -1.61
C ILE A 187 49.53 -4.50 -3.05
N LEU A 188 50.69 -4.41 -3.70
CA LEU A 188 50.88 -4.98 -5.04
C LEU A 188 50.70 -6.51 -5.02
N GLU A 189 51.29 -7.22 -4.06
CA GLU A 189 51.08 -8.67 -3.87
C GLU A 189 49.60 -9.02 -3.68
N LEU A 190 48.89 -8.27 -2.84
CA LEU A 190 47.46 -8.51 -2.57
C LEU A 190 46.57 -8.16 -3.77
N SER A 191 47.01 -7.25 -4.64
CA SER A 191 46.30 -6.89 -5.86
C SER A 191 46.38 -7.96 -6.95
N GLU A 192 47.31 -8.91 -6.81
CA GLU A 192 47.41 -10.03 -7.74
C GLU A 192 46.19 -10.97 -7.62
N PRO A 193 45.61 -11.40 -8.76
CA PRO A 193 44.49 -12.32 -8.74
C PRO A 193 44.94 -13.67 -8.17
N LEU A 194 44.10 -14.23 -7.30
CA LEU A 194 44.30 -15.57 -6.75
C LEU A 194 44.57 -16.56 -7.89
N PRO A 195 45.51 -17.51 -7.72
CA PRO A 195 45.92 -18.42 -8.79
C PRO A 195 44.76 -19.19 -9.41
N ARG A 196 43.77 -19.60 -8.60
CA ARG A 196 42.54 -20.27 -9.06
C ARG A 196 41.59 -19.42 -9.93
N LYS A 197 41.79 -18.09 -10.00
CA LYS A 197 40.98 -17.15 -10.78
C LYS A 197 41.74 -16.59 -12.00
N ARG A 198 42.98 -17.03 -12.22
CA ARG A 198 43.74 -16.70 -13.43
C ARG A 198 43.28 -17.65 -14.54
N TRP A 199 42.58 -17.11 -15.53
CA TRP A 199 42.23 -17.87 -16.73
C TRP A 199 43.50 -18.10 -17.53
N GLN A 200 43.90 -19.35 -17.71
CA GLN A 200 45.02 -19.70 -18.60
C GLN A 200 44.54 -19.56 -20.05
N LYS A 201 45.32 -18.82 -20.86
CA LYS A 201 45.19 -18.78 -22.32
C LYS A 201 46.15 -19.78 -22.94
#